data_AF-A0A1G8GCX5-F1
#
_entry.id   AF-A0A1G8GCX5-F1
#
_cell.length_a   1.000
_cell.length_b   1.000
_cell.length_c   1.000
_cell.angle_alpha   90.00
_cell.angle_beta   90.00
_cell.angle_gamma   90.00
#
_symmetry.space_group_name_H-M   'P 1'
#
loop_
_entity.id
_entity.type
_entity.pdbx_description
1 polymer ?
#
loop_
_entity_poly.entity_id
_entity_poly.type
_entity_poly.pdbx_seq_one_letter_code
_entity_poly.pdbx_strand_id
1 'polypeptide(L)'
;MHEESNMKKKSSKGYTLVELIVVMAIMGILGTTLLTMMNTGGKLYRDANAIMEEQSNSRLAMSYITMRIRQNDVKNNISIKNVSIDSEMYRALTIVDSTNSSRSYWICFDTTTNKLKEHIVTSTSTSVSDIADVSDFIIKKLDSVSNMPTTLHIEVTSKDGTIHLNEDLTLRSPQQNLPIEN
;
A
#
# COMPACT_ATOMS: atom_id res chain seq x y z
N MET A 1 -46.81 47.26 64.76
CA MET A 1 -46.94 46.17 63.76
C MET A 1 -45.60 46.11 63.06
N HIS A 2 -44.77 45.16 63.49
CA HIS A 2 -43.41 44.92 63.00
C HIS A 2 -43.49 44.05 61.76
N GLU A 3 -42.78 44.41 60.68
CA GLU A 3 -42.19 43.39 59.80
C GLU A 3 -40.94 43.95 59.14
N GLU A 4 -39.83 43.27 59.40
CA GLU A 4 -38.47 43.67 59.07
C GLU A 4 -38.22 43.60 57.56
N SER A 5 -37.67 44.68 57.00
CA SER A 5 -37.06 44.65 55.67
C SER A 5 -35.77 43.84 55.74
N ASN A 6 -35.86 42.55 55.42
CA ASN A 6 -34.73 41.64 55.35
C ASN A 6 -33.83 42.02 54.17
N MET A 7 -32.87 42.91 54.43
CA MET A 7 -31.89 43.39 53.47
C MET A 7 -30.89 42.25 53.20
N LYS A 8 -31.17 41.42 52.19
CA LYS A 8 -30.23 40.42 51.66
C LYS A 8 -28.89 41.10 51.37
N LYS A 9 -27.89 40.89 52.22
CA LYS A 9 -26.49 41.23 51.94
C LYS A 9 -26.07 40.47 50.68
N LYS A 10 -26.03 41.16 49.54
CA LYS A 10 -25.35 40.70 48.34
C LYS A 10 -23.87 40.57 48.70
N SER A 11 -23.40 39.34 48.91
CA SER A 11 -21.99 39.02 49.03
C SER A 11 -21.31 39.37 47.71
N SER A 12 -20.81 40.59 47.57
CA SER A 12 -19.83 40.93 46.54
C SER A 12 -18.49 40.34 46.98
N LYS A 13 -18.26 39.06 46.66
CA LYS A 13 -16.92 38.47 46.74
C LYS A 13 -16.05 39.21 45.73
N GLY A 14 -15.14 40.05 46.21
CA GLY A 14 -14.16 40.70 45.37
C GLY A 14 -13.17 39.66 44.86
N TYR A 15 -13.00 39.58 43.54
CA TYR A 15 -11.96 38.77 42.93
C TYR A 15 -10.61 39.25 43.43
N THR A 16 -9.80 38.32 43.94
CA THR A 16 -8.43 38.64 44.35
C THR A 16 -7.49 38.53 43.15
N LEU A 17 -6.46 39.37 43.11
CA LEU A 17 -5.46 39.34 42.04
C LEU A 17 -4.77 37.97 41.93
N VAL A 18 -4.60 37.28 43.06
CA VAL A 18 -4.04 35.92 43.13
C VAL A 18 -4.94 34.90 42.43
N GLU A 19 -6.25 34.97 42.63
CA GLU A 19 -7.22 34.06 41.99
C GLU A 19 -7.17 34.17 40.46
N LEU A 20 -7.01 35.40 39.95
CA LEU A 20 -6.89 35.63 38.51
C LEU A 20 -5.58 35.09 37.91
N ILE A 21 -4.45 35.25 38.62
CA ILE A 21 -3.16 34.70 38.20
C ILE A 21 -3.21 33.16 38.18
N VAL A 22 -3.82 32.54 39.19
CA VAL A 22 -3.94 31.07 39.26
C VAL A 22 -4.79 30.55 38.10
N VAL A 23 -5.92 31.21 37.77
CA VAL A 23 -6.75 30.83 36.62
C VAL A 23 -5.96 30.95 35.30
N MET A 24 -5.21 32.03 35.10
CA MET A 24 -4.37 32.19 33.90
C MET A 24 -3.28 31.11 33.82
N ALA A 25 -2.66 30.76 34.94
CA ALA A 25 -1.67 29.68 35.00
C ALA A 25 -2.28 28.33 34.61
N ILE A 26 -3.45 27.99 35.15
CA ILE A 26 -4.18 26.76 34.82
C ILE A 26 -4.57 26.74 33.34
N MET A 27 -5.11 27.86 32.82
CA MET A 27 -5.49 27.96 31.40
C MET A 27 -4.29 27.83 30.47
N GLY A 28 -3.11 28.36 30.84
CA GLY A 28 -1.88 28.17 30.08
C GLY A 28 -1.45 26.70 30.02
N ILE A 29 -1.52 25.98 31.15
CA ILE A 29 -1.21 24.55 31.20
C ILE A 29 -2.21 23.76 30.35
N LEU A 30 -3.51 24.01 30.49
CA LEU A 30 -4.56 23.33 29.70
C LEU A 30 -4.45 23.64 28.20
N GLY A 31 -4.16 24.88 27.84
CA GLY A 31 -3.97 25.29 26.45
C GLY A 31 -2.81 24.54 25.79
N THR A 32 -1.68 24.43 26.47
CA THR A 32 -0.50 23.73 25.93
C THR A 32 -0.70 22.22 25.79
N THR A 33 -1.41 21.58 26.73
CA THR A 33 -1.71 20.14 26.64
C THR A 33 -2.68 19.83 25.49
N LEU A 34 -3.74 20.65 25.32
CA LEU A 34 -4.68 20.52 24.20
C LEU A 34 -3.98 20.67 22.84
N LEU A 35 -3.13 21.68 22.68
CA LEU A 35 -2.40 21.91 21.42
C LEU A 35 -1.44 20.75 21.11
N THR A 36 -0.73 20.25 22.11
CA THR A 36 0.15 19.08 21.97
C THR A 36 -0.64 17.84 21.54
N MET A 37 -1.79 17.60 22.17
CA MET A 37 -2.65 16.45 21.86
C MET A 37 -3.24 16.54 20.44
N MET A 38 -3.70 17.71 20.00
CA MET A 38 -4.21 17.91 18.64
C MET A 38 -3.12 17.68 17.59
N ASN A 39 -1.93 18.24 17.80
CA ASN A 39 -0.81 18.06 16.87
C ASN A 39 -0.32 16.61 16.81
N THR A 40 -0.25 15.94 17.95
CA THR A 40 0.18 14.53 18.02
C THR A 40 -0.87 13.61 17.43
N GLY A 41 -2.14 13.78 17.80
CA GLY A 41 -3.25 12.98 17.28
C GLY A 41 -3.40 13.12 15.76
N GLY A 42 -3.28 14.32 15.22
CA GLY A 42 -3.33 14.55 13.78
C GLY A 42 -2.19 13.87 13.01
N LYS A 43 -0.97 13.88 13.55
CA LYS A 43 0.18 13.16 12.96
C LYS A 43 -0.04 11.65 13.02
N LEU A 44 -0.37 11.11 14.20
CA LEU A 44 -0.63 9.69 14.39
C LEU A 44 -1.71 9.16 13.44
N TYR A 45 -2.78 9.93 13.24
CA TYR A 45 -3.85 9.55 12.32
C TYR A 45 -3.37 9.50 10.86
N ARG A 46 -2.59 10.50 10.43
CA ARG A 46 -2.03 10.53 9.07
C ARG A 46 -1.04 9.39 8.85
N ASP A 47 -0.18 9.12 9.82
CA ASP A 47 0.81 8.05 9.74
C ASP A 47 0.11 6.68 9.71
N ALA A 48 -0.90 6.48 10.56
CA ALA A 48 -1.70 5.26 10.57
C ALA A 48 -2.41 5.05 9.21
N ASN A 49 -3.01 6.10 8.65
CA ASN A 49 -3.65 6.02 7.34
C ASN A 49 -2.65 5.69 6.23
N ALA A 50 -1.46 6.30 6.24
CA ALA A 50 -0.40 6.01 5.27
C ALA A 50 0.02 4.54 5.35
N ILE A 51 0.27 4.01 6.55
CA ILE A 51 0.61 2.59 6.75
C ILE A 51 -0.51 1.67 6.24
N MET A 52 -1.78 2.02 6.49
CA MET A 52 -2.92 1.24 6.01
C MET A 52 -3.02 1.26 4.47
N GLU A 53 -2.74 2.40 3.84
CA GLU A 53 -2.70 2.52 2.38
C GLU A 53 -1.56 1.69 1.78
N GLU A 54 -0.36 1.75 2.34
CA GLU A 54 0.79 0.95 1.91
C GLU A 54 0.53 -0.57 2.04
N GLN A 55 -0.14 -0.97 3.12
CA GLN A 55 -0.58 -2.35 3.30
C GLN A 55 -1.62 -2.77 2.28
N SER A 56 -2.57 -1.89 1.99
CA SER A 56 -3.60 -2.12 0.97
C SER A 56 -2.98 -2.29 -0.42
N ASN A 57 -2.05 -1.41 -0.79
CA ASN A 57 -1.35 -1.44 -2.08
C ASN A 57 -0.54 -2.73 -2.26
N SER A 58 0.21 -3.15 -1.25
CA SER A 58 0.99 -4.39 -1.30
C SER A 58 0.09 -5.62 -1.47
N ARG A 59 -1.05 -5.66 -0.77
CA ARG A 59 -2.04 -6.75 -0.91
C ARG A 59 -2.74 -6.72 -2.25
N LEU A 60 -3.05 -5.54 -2.78
CA LEU A 60 -3.63 -5.36 -4.11
C LEU A 60 -2.68 -5.90 -5.18
N ALA A 61 -1.40 -5.51 -5.12
CA ALA A 61 -0.35 -6.01 -6.01
C ALA A 61 -0.28 -7.54 -6.00
N MET A 62 -0.13 -8.15 -4.82
CA MET A 62 -0.05 -9.61 -4.67
C MET A 62 -1.30 -10.31 -5.22
N SER A 63 -2.48 -9.84 -4.80
CA SER A 63 -3.76 -10.42 -5.23
C SER A 63 -3.95 -10.33 -6.74
N TYR A 64 -3.55 -9.20 -7.33
CA TYR A 64 -3.65 -8.97 -8.76
C TYR A 64 -2.74 -9.91 -9.54
N ILE A 65 -1.47 -10.05 -9.15
CA ILE A 65 -0.51 -10.96 -9.77
C ILE A 65 -1.02 -12.40 -9.69
N THR A 66 -1.37 -12.86 -8.49
CA THR A 66 -1.87 -14.22 -8.27
C THR A 66 -3.13 -14.47 -9.09
N MET A 67 -4.08 -13.54 -9.12
CA MET A 67 -5.28 -13.64 -9.96
C MET A 67 -4.93 -13.74 -11.44
N ARG A 68 -4.05 -12.87 -11.96
CA ARG A 68 -3.70 -12.83 -13.38
C ARG A 68 -2.99 -14.11 -13.82
N ILE A 69 -2.13 -14.65 -12.96
CA ILE A 69 -1.49 -15.96 -13.16
C ILE A 69 -2.55 -17.06 -13.19
N ARG A 70 -3.43 -17.13 -12.18
CA ARG A 70 -4.45 -18.19 -12.07
C ARG A 70 -5.45 -18.19 -13.22
N GLN A 71 -5.82 -17.02 -13.74
CA GLN A 71 -6.70 -16.88 -14.91
C GLN A 71 -6.05 -17.39 -16.22
N ASN A 72 -4.72 -17.45 -16.25
CA ASN A 72 -3.95 -17.76 -17.46
C ASN A 72 -2.96 -18.92 -17.22
N ASP A 73 -3.24 -19.78 -16.24
CA ASP A 73 -2.45 -20.97 -15.88
C ASP A 73 -2.66 -22.09 -16.91
N VAL A 74 -2.25 -21.80 -18.14
CA VAL A 74 -2.27 -22.68 -19.30
C VAL A 74 -0.83 -22.95 -19.71
N LYS A 75 -0.58 -24.12 -20.33
CA LYS A 75 0.76 -24.55 -20.73
C LYS A 75 1.47 -23.46 -21.53
N ASN A 76 2.68 -23.10 -21.09
CA ASN A 76 3.58 -22.12 -21.71
C ASN A 76 3.04 -20.69 -21.85
N ASN A 77 1.94 -20.34 -21.18
CA ASN A 77 1.42 -18.97 -21.18
C ASN A 77 2.15 -18.04 -20.21
N ILE A 78 2.90 -18.56 -19.25
CA ILE A 78 3.56 -17.76 -18.21
C ILE A 78 5.07 -17.84 -18.40
N SER A 79 5.72 -16.68 -18.52
CA SER A 79 7.17 -16.58 -18.66
C SER A 79 7.71 -15.32 -18.02
N ILE A 80 8.95 -15.38 -17.51
CA ILE A 80 9.67 -14.23 -16.95
C ILE A 80 10.77 -13.89 -17.95
N LYS A 81 10.77 -12.66 -18.44
CA LYS A 81 11.75 -12.22 -19.43
C LYS A 81 11.96 -10.72 -19.37
N ASN A 82 13.07 -10.26 -19.92
CA ASN A 82 13.31 -8.85 -20.13
C ASN A 82 12.51 -8.39 -21.35
N VAL A 83 11.68 -7.37 -21.17
CA VAL A 83 10.86 -6.75 -22.22
C VAL A 83 11.30 -5.30 -22.42
N SER A 84 11.25 -4.82 -23.65
CA SER A 84 11.49 -3.41 -23.94
C SER A 84 10.16 -2.67 -23.97
N ILE A 85 10.04 -1.63 -23.15
CA ILE A 85 8.87 -0.74 -23.06
C ILE A 85 9.46 0.67 -23.19
N ASP A 86 9.02 1.43 -24.20
CA ASP A 86 9.47 2.80 -24.44
C ASP A 86 11.01 2.98 -24.48
N SER A 87 11.73 2.00 -25.04
CA SER A 87 13.20 1.94 -25.12
C SER A 87 13.94 1.63 -23.80
N GLU A 88 13.22 1.34 -22.73
CA GLU A 88 13.76 0.86 -21.47
C GLU A 88 13.53 -0.64 -21.32
N MET A 89 14.46 -1.34 -20.65
CA MET A 89 14.39 -2.78 -20.44
C MET A 89 13.87 -3.07 -19.04
N TYR A 90 12.73 -3.75 -18.97
CA TYR A 90 12.10 -4.16 -17.72
C TYR A 90 12.16 -5.68 -17.59
N ARG A 91 12.48 -6.16 -16.40
CA ARG A 91 12.22 -7.56 -16.05
C ARG A 91 10.72 -7.69 -15.79
N ALA A 92 10.02 -8.45 -16.63
CA ALA A 92 8.57 -8.57 -16.55
C ALA A 92 8.13 -10.02 -16.39
N LEU A 93 7.06 -10.19 -15.61
CA LEU A 93 6.19 -11.35 -15.70
C LEU A 93 5.30 -11.17 -16.93
N THR A 94 5.47 -12.02 -17.93
CA THR A 94 4.70 -11.98 -19.17
C THR A 94 3.72 -13.15 -19.21
N ILE A 95 2.46 -12.83 -19.40
CA ILE A 95 1.33 -13.75 -19.34
C ILE A 95 0.57 -13.63 -20.66
N VAL A 96 0.54 -14.69 -21.46
CA VAL A 96 -0.31 -14.76 -22.65
C VAL A 96 -1.74 -15.02 -22.21
N ASP A 97 -2.69 -14.28 -22.76
CA ASP A 97 -4.11 -14.44 -22.45
C ASP A 97 -4.61 -15.81 -22.94
N SER A 98 -5.23 -16.57 -22.03
CA SER A 98 -5.78 -17.90 -22.31
C SER A 98 -6.94 -17.90 -23.31
N THR A 99 -7.63 -16.76 -23.46
CA THR A 99 -8.77 -16.57 -24.35
C THR A 99 -8.39 -15.93 -25.69
N ASN A 100 -7.25 -15.24 -25.75
CA ASN A 100 -6.78 -14.54 -26.94
C ASN A 100 -5.25 -14.57 -27.02
N SER A 101 -4.71 -15.49 -27.83
CA SER A 101 -3.25 -15.64 -28.01
C SER A 101 -2.54 -14.41 -28.60
N SER A 102 -3.27 -13.46 -29.16
CA SER A 102 -2.73 -12.18 -29.66
C SER A 102 -2.64 -11.10 -28.58
N ARG A 103 -3.11 -11.38 -27.36
CA ARG A 103 -3.05 -10.49 -26.20
C ARG A 103 -2.13 -11.08 -25.14
N SER A 104 -1.28 -10.23 -24.56
CA SER A 104 -0.45 -10.59 -23.42
C SER A 104 -0.42 -9.47 -22.38
N TYR A 105 -0.24 -9.84 -21.13
CA TYR A 105 -0.11 -8.96 -19.98
C TYR A 105 1.33 -9.00 -19.51
N TRP A 106 2.00 -7.85 -19.50
CA TRP A 106 3.34 -7.73 -18.93
C TRP A 106 3.25 -6.96 -17.63
N ILE A 107 3.61 -7.61 -16.53
CA ILE A 107 3.64 -7.01 -15.21
C ILE A 107 5.09 -6.71 -14.88
N CYS A 108 5.39 -5.42 -14.69
CA CYS A 108 6.73 -4.94 -14.39
C CYS A 108 6.70 -3.86 -13.32
N PHE A 109 7.81 -3.74 -12.60
CA PHE A 109 8.03 -2.68 -11.65
C PHE A 109 8.78 -1.52 -12.30
N ASP A 110 8.21 -0.33 -12.18
CA ASP A 110 8.82 0.91 -12.63
C ASP A 110 9.49 1.61 -11.43
N THR A 111 10.82 1.57 -11.41
CA THR A 111 11.67 2.17 -10.38
C THR A 111 11.62 3.70 -10.37
N THR A 112 11.19 4.33 -11.46
CA THR A 112 11.08 5.80 -11.55
C THR A 112 9.82 6.29 -10.85
N THR A 113 8.74 5.53 -10.98
CA THR A 113 7.44 5.90 -10.37
C THR A 113 7.13 5.18 -9.07
N ASN A 114 7.92 4.16 -8.69
CA ASN A 114 7.65 3.25 -7.57
C ASN A 114 6.26 2.62 -7.68
N LYS A 115 5.97 2.11 -8.88
CA LYS A 115 4.68 1.50 -9.21
C LYS A 115 4.86 0.17 -9.90
N LEU A 116 4.01 -0.77 -9.51
CA LEU A 116 3.77 -1.97 -10.29
C LEU A 116 2.78 -1.63 -11.40
N LYS A 117 3.13 -1.93 -12.65
CA LYS A 117 2.34 -1.61 -13.84
C LYS A 117 1.97 -2.86 -14.62
N GLU A 118 0.79 -2.84 -15.23
CA GLU A 118 0.39 -3.78 -16.27
C GLU A 118 0.47 -3.10 -17.63
N HIS A 119 1.18 -3.74 -18.56
CA HIS A 119 1.14 -3.42 -19.98
C HIS A 119 0.31 -4.49 -20.68
N ILE A 120 -0.82 -4.09 -21.25
CA ILE A 120 -1.66 -4.94 -22.09
C ILE A 120 -1.17 -4.78 -23.52
N VAL A 121 -0.49 -5.81 -24.02
CA VAL A 121 0.13 -5.81 -25.34
C VAL A 121 -0.69 -6.64 -26.30
N THR A 122 -1.04 -6.03 -27.43
CA THR A 122 -1.70 -6.68 -28.56
C THR A 122 -0.83 -6.56 -29.81
N SER A 123 -1.24 -7.17 -30.92
CA SER A 123 -0.55 -7.03 -32.21
C SER A 123 -0.51 -5.59 -32.75
N THR A 124 -1.39 -4.70 -32.26
CA THR A 124 -1.57 -3.35 -32.82
C THR A 124 -1.32 -2.22 -31.83
N SER A 125 -1.32 -2.50 -30.53
CA SER A 125 -1.21 -1.47 -29.50
C SER A 125 -0.71 -2.04 -28.18
N THR A 126 -0.15 -1.15 -27.35
CA THR A 126 0.14 -1.38 -25.95
C THR A 126 -0.60 -0.35 -25.10
N SER A 127 -1.34 -0.81 -24.10
CA SER A 127 -2.00 0.04 -23.10
C SER A 127 -1.34 -0.18 -21.74
N VAL A 128 -1.27 0.86 -20.91
CA VAL A 128 -0.61 0.81 -19.59
C VAL A 128 -1.62 1.11 -18.49
N SER A 129 -1.50 0.44 -17.36
CA SER A 129 -2.31 0.68 -16.17
C SER A 129 -1.48 0.49 -14.91
N ASP A 130 -1.67 1.38 -13.93
CA ASP A 130 -1.06 1.26 -12.61
C ASP A 130 -1.82 0.20 -11.80
N ILE A 131 -1.08 -0.70 -11.15
CA ILE A 131 -1.65 -1.73 -10.25
C ILE A 131 -1.62 -1.24 -8.81
N ALA A 132 -0.43 -0.85 -8.33
CA ALA A 132 -0.21 -0.43 -6.94
C ALA A 132 1.12 0.31 -6.81
N ASP A 133 1.20 1.18 -5.79
CA ASP A 133 2.46 1.77 -5.35
C ASP A 133 3.25 0.74 -4.51
N VAL A 134 4.49 0.46 -4.90
CA VAL A 134 5.39 -0.53 -4.25
C VAL A 134 6.85 -0.04 -4.36
N SER A 135 7.75 -0.52 -3.52
CA SER A 135 9.19 -0.21 -3.64
C SER A 135 9.99 -1.29 -4.34
N ASP A 136 9.48 -2.52 -4.36
CA ASP A 136 10.14 -3.63 -5.04
C ASP A 136 9.14 -4.73 -5.43
N PHE A 137 9.49 -5.46 -6.49
CA PHE A 137 8.77 -6.63 -6.99
C PHE A 137 9.77 -7.64 -7.52
N ILE A 138 9.79 -8.82 -6.90
CA ILE A 138 10.66 -9.92 -7.30
C ILE A 138 9.78 -11.10 -7.72
N ILE A 139 10.15 -11.70 -8.85
CA ILE A 139 9.55 -12.95 -9.30
C ILE A 139 10.62 -13.91 -9.82
N LYS A 140 10.59 -15.14 -9.30
CA LYS A 140 11.57 -16.19 -9.60
C LYS A 140 10.88 -17.55 -9.73
N LYS A 141 11.49 -18.44 -10.50
CA LYS A 141 11.07 -19.84 -10.58
C LYS A 141 11.80 -20.64 -9.50
N LEU A 142 11.08 -21.42 -8.68
CA LEU A 142 11.68 -22.20 -7.60
C LEU A 142 12.15 -23.59 -8.07
N ASP A 143 11.43 -24.21 -9.02
CA ASP A 143 11.69 -25.59 -9.45
C ASP A 143 12.15 -25.71 -10.91
N SER A 144 13.20 -26.51 -11.14
CA SER A 144 13.85 -26.64 -12.46
C SER A 144 13.46 -27.90 -13.25
N VAL A 145 12.53 -28.70 -12.75
CA VAL A 145 12.25 -30.01 -13.34
C VAL A 145 11.31 -29.89 -14.53
N SER A 146 11.79 -30.31 -15.71
CA SER A 146 10.97 -30.42 -16.92
C SER A 146 9.79 -31.36 -16.68
N ASN A 147 8.59 -30.93 -17.10
CA ASN A 147 7.32 -31.65 -16.93
C ASN A 147 6.81 -31.83 -15.48
N MET A 148 7.37 -31.12 -14.50
CA MET A 148 6.73 -30.97 -13.18
C MET A 148 5.90 -29.68 -13.10
N PRO A 149 4.94 -29.60 -12.16
CA PRO A 149 4.30 -28.34 -11.79
C PRO A 149 5.37 -27.29 -11.48
N THR A 150 5.26 -26.11 -12.09
CA THR A 150 6.22 -25.03 -11.86
C THR A 150 5.78 -24.21 -10.64
N THR A 151 6.65 -24.06 -9.64
CA THR A 151 6.43 -23.13 -8.53
C THR A 151 7.09 -21.78 -8.81
N LEU A 152 6.32 -20.70 -8.65
CA LEU A 152 6.79 -19.32 -8.74
C LEU A 152 6.89 -18.74 -7.33
N HIS A 153 8.04 -18.13 -7.00
CA HIS A 153 8.19 -17.29 -5.83
C HIS A 153 7.92 -15.85 -6.21
N ILE A 154 6.98 -15.21 -5.53
CA ILE A 154 6.57 -13.82 -5.75
C ILE A 154 6.82 -13.05 -4.47
N GLU A 155 7.49 -11.91 -4.57
CA GLU A 155 7.71 -10.99 -3.46
C GLU A 155 7.32 -9.57 -3.87
N VAL A 156 6.64 -8.86 -2.96
CA VAL A 156 6.24 -7.47 -3.10
C VAL A 156 6.61 -6.74 -1.82
N THR A 157 7.30 -5.61 -1.95
CA THR A 157 7.64 -4.74 -0.82
C THR A 157 6.87 -3.42 -0.93
N SER A 158 6.25 -2.97 0.16
CA SER A 158 5.53 -1.68 0.21
C SER A 158 6.44 -0.51 -0.11
N LYS A 159 5.87 0.63 -0.52
CA LYS A 159 6.64 1.80 -0.94
C LYS A 159 7.54 2.35 0.16
N ASP A 160 7.10 2.24 1.41
CA ASP A 160 7.85 2.64 2.61
C ASP A 160 8.85 1.58 3.11
N GLY A 161 8.85 0.39 2.51
CA GLY A 161 9.71 -0.73 2.89
C GLY A 161 9.34 -1.42 4.20
N THR A 162 8.19 -1.11 4.82
CA THR A 162 7.81 -1.69 6.11
C THR A 162 7.06 -3.03 5.99
N ILE A 163 6.49 -3.31 4.82
CA ILE A 163 5.69 -4.50 4.57
C ILE A 163 6.34 -5.30 3.45
N HIS A 164 6.65 -6.56 3.76
CA HIS A 164 7.16 -7.54 2.81
C HIS A 164 6.14 -8.67 2.72
N LEU A 165 5.58 -8.87 1.53
CA LEU A 165 4.68 -9.97 1.24
C LEU A 165 5.36 -10.92 0.27
N ASN A 166 5.31 -12.22 0.58
CA ASN A 166 5.75 -13.25 -0.34
C ASN A 166 4.71 -14.36 -0.47
N GLU A 167 4.70 -15.01 -1.64
CA GLU A 167 3.82 -16.15 -1.94
C GLU A 167 4.54 -17.12 -2.87
N ASP A 168 4.48 -18.42 -2.54
CA ASP A 168 4.88 -19.49 -3.43
C ASP A 168 3.66 -20.05 -4.15
N LEU A 169 3.64 -19.89 -5.47
CA LEU A 169 2.51 -20.23 -6.32
C LEU A 169 2.85 -21.40 -7.26
N THR A 170 2.34 -22.59 -6.94
CA THR A 170 2.45 -23.75 -7.83
C THR A 170 1.42 -23.67 -8.96
N LEU A 171 1.92 -23.64 -10.19
CA LEU A 171 1.16 -23.67 -11.43
C LEU A 171 0.66 -25.08 -11.73
N ARG A 172 -0.58 -25.18 -12.21
CA ARG A 172 -1.19 -26.45 -12.60
C ARG A 172 -0.68 -26.89 -13.97
N SER A 173 -0.38 -25.93 -14.83
CA SER A 173 0.12 -26.19 -16.18
C SER A 173 1.64 -26.07 -16.24
N PRO A 174 2.32 -27.01 -16.93
CA PRO A 174 3.78 -26.96 -17.06
C PRO A 174 4.21 -25.74 -17.88
N GLN A 175 5.30 -25.09 -17.44
CA GLN A 175 5.88 -23.92 -18.10
C GLN A 175 7.33 -24.19 -18.47
N GLN A 176 7.65 -24.13 -19.76
CA GLN A 176 9.01 -24.38 -20.28
C GLN A 176 9.83 -23.10 -20.46
N ASN A 177 9.18 -21.94 -20.49
CA ASN A 177 9.79 -20.64 -20.83
C ASN A 177 10.13 -19.79 -19.60
N LEU A 178 10.32 -20.41 -18.42
CA LEU A 178 10.70 -19.70 -17.21
C LEU A 178 12.20 -19.86 -16.95
N PRO A 179 12.97 -18.76 -16.86
CA PRO A 179 14.37 -18.82 -16.50
C PRO A 179 14.52 -19.41 -15.10
N ILE A 180 15.50 -20.30 -14.95
CA ILE A 180 15.94 -20.80 -13.65
C ILE A 180 16.88 -19.73 -13.11
N GLU A 181 16.50 -19.06 -12.04
CA GLU A 181 17.43 -18.21 -11.31
C GLU A 181 17.86 -18.92 -10.05
N ASN A 182 19.16 -19.19 -9.98
CA ASN A 182 19.85 -19.65 -8.76
C ASN A 182 19.94 -18.54 -7.72
#